data_AF-A0A843D7G0-F1
#
_entry.id   AF-A0A843D7G0-F1
#
_cell.length_a   1.000
_cell.length_b   1.000
_cell.length_c   1.000
_cell.angle_alpha   90.00
_cell.angle_beta   90.00
_cell.angle_gamma   90.00
#
_symmetry.space_group_name_H-M   'P 1'
#
loop_
_entity.id
_entity.type
_entity.pdbx_description
1 polymer ?
#
loop_
_entity_poly.entity_id
_entity_poly.type
_entity_poly.pdbx_seq_one_letter_code
_entity_poly.pdbx_strand_id
1 'polypeptide(L)' 'GIHGHPEGTTAGTRAMLQAAEAAILGIPAREYAASHPELAVALAKWGDA' A
#
# COMPACT_ATOMS: atom_id res chain seq x y z
N GLY A 1 2.81 6.06 4.85
CA GLY A 1 4.14 5.77 5.45
C GLY A 1 4.04 4.62 6.44
N ILE A 2 5.16 3.95 6.79
CA ILE A 2 5.16 2.70 7.60
C ILE A 2 4.58 2.93 9.00
N HIS A 3 5.22 3.73 9.85
CA HIS A 3 4.76 3.95 11.22
C HIS A 3 3.48 4.80 11.32
N GLY A 4 3.16 5.57 10.28
CA GLY A 4 1.95 6.39 10.21
C GLY A 4 0.72 5.66 9.66
N HIS A 5 0.84 4.38 9.31
CA HIS A 5 -0.26 3.56 8.78
C HIS A 5 -1.43 3.52 9.78
N PRO A 6 -2.68 3.75 9.34
CA PRO A 6 -3.85 3.73 10.23
C PRO A 6 -3.96 2.47 11.09
N GLU A 7 -3.49 1.34 10.57
CA GLU A 7 -3.51 0.04 11.25
C GLU A 7 -2.15 -0.34 11.90
N GLY A 8 -1.28 0.65 12.08
CA GLY A 8 0.01 0.50 12.78
C GLY A 8 1.17 0.01 11.91
N THR A 9 2.35 -0.04 12.52
CA THR A 9 3.64 -0.30 11.84
C THR A 9 3.63 -1.56 10.98
N THR A 10 3.10 -2.67 11.47
CA THR A 10 3.10 -3.95 10.72
C THR A 10 2.29 -3.84 9.44
N ALA A 11 1.11 -3.23 9.49
CA ALA A 11 0.30 -2.99 8.30
C ALA A 11 0.99 -2.02 7.34
N GLY A 12 1.64 -0.97 7.87
CA GLY A 12 2.43 -0.04 7.05
C GLY A 12 3.62 -0.68 6.33
N THR A 13 4.32 -1.60 6.98
CA THR A 13 5.39 -2.39 6.35
C THR A 13 4.81 -3.27 5.25
N ARG A 14 3.67 -3.92 5.49
CA ARG A 14 3.01 -4.75 4.49
C ARG A 14 2.53 -3.93 3.28
N ALA A 15 1.94 -2.76 3.51
CA ALA A 15 1.55 -1.83 2.44
C ALA A 15 2.75 -1.42 1.57
N MET A 16 3.92 -1.16 2.19
CA MET A 16 5.14 -0.84 1.45
C MET A 16 5.62 -2.02 0.59
N LEU A 17 5.61 -3.25 1.14
CA LEU A 17 5.99 -4.44 0.39
C LEU A 17 5.04 -4.69 -0.79
N GLN A 18 3.73 -4.55 -0.58
CA GLN A 18 2.71 -4.67 -1.63
C GLN A 18 2.89 -3.62 -2.73
N ALA A 19 3.22 -2.37 -2.37
CA ALA A 19 3.52 -1.33 -3.35
C ALA A 19 4.78 -1.64 -4.17
N ALA A 20 5.83 -2.16 -3.52
CA ALA A 20 7.05 -2.58 -4.19
C ALA A 20 6.81 -3.77 -5.13
N GLU A 21 6.00 -4.74 -4.71
CA GLU A 21 5.61 -5.88 -5.55
C GLU A 21 4.82 -5.44 -6.78
N ALA A 22 3.83 -4.55 -6.62
CA ALA A 22 3.10 -3.96 -7.74
C ALA A 22 4.04 -3.30 -8.76
N ALA A 23 5.04 -2.55 -8.28
CA ALA A 23 6.04 -1.91 -9.13
C ALA A 23 6.92 -2.93 -9.89
N ILE A 24 7.35 -4.02 -9.23
CA ILE A 24 8.12 -5.10 -9.86
C ILE A 24 7.30 -5.80 -10.95
N LEU A 25 6.02 -6.03 -10.71
CA LEU A 25 5.10 -6.67 -11.65
C LEU A 25 4.61 -5.73 -12.76
N GLY A 26 4.91 -4.42 -12.67
CA GLY A 26 4.39 -3.43 -13.62
C GLY A 26 2.89 -3.18 -13.49
N ILE A 27 2.29 -3.53 -12.34
CA ILE A 27 0.87 -3.33 -12.05
C ILE A 27 0.69 -1.97 -11.36
N PRO A 28 -0.26 -1.12 -11.79
CA PRO A 28 -0.58 0.11 -11.07
C PRO A 28 -0.95 -0.18 -9.61
N ALA A 29 -0.36 0.56 -8.67
CA ALA A 29 -0.60 0.33 -7.24
C ALA A 29 -2.10 0.38 -6.85
N ARG A 30 -2.90 1.23 -7.51
CA ARG A 30 -4.36 1.29 -7.31
C ARG A 30 -5.08 0.02 -7.77
N GLU A 31 -4.61 -0.63 -8.84
CA GLU A 31 -5.15 -1.90 -9.31
C GLU A 31 -4.74 -3.03 -8.35
N TYR A 32 -3.47 -3.05 -7.95
CA TYR A 32 -2.96 -4.03 -7.00
C TYR A 32 -3.64 -3.95 -5.63
N ALA A 33 -4.04 -2.75 -5.20
CA ALA A 33 -4.76 -2.52 -3.97
C ALA A 33 -6.13 -3.21 -3.88
N ALA A 34 -6.73 -3.62 -5.01
CA ALA A 34 -8.04 -4.26 -5.02
C ALA A 34 -8.10 -5.55 -4.17
N SER A 35 -6.98 -6.26 -4.04
CA SER A 35 -6.85 -7.47 -3.22
C SER A 35 -5.87 -7.32 -2.04
N HIS A 36 -5.32 -6.13 -1.83
CA HIS A 36 -4.29 -5.85 -0.84
C HIS A 36 -4.75 -4.76 0.13
N PRO A 37 -5.40 -5.11 1.24
CA PRO A 37 -6.10 -4.16 2.10
C PRO A 37 -5.16 -3.13 2.74
N GLU A 38 -3.94 -3.49 3.12
CA GLU A 38 -2.99 -2.53 3.70
C GLU A 38 -2.53 -1.50 2.66
N LEU A 39 -2.25 -1.94 1.44
CA LEU A 39 -1.97 -1.05 0.32
C LEU A 39 -3.17 -0.14 0.03
N ALA A 40 -4.40 -0.68 0.04
CA ALA A 40 -5.62 0.10 -0.16
C ALA A 40 -5.78 1.19 0.89
N VAL A 41 -5.57 0.87 2.18
CA VAL A 41 -5.63 1.84 3.28
C VAL A 41 -4.54 2.90 3.15
N ALA A 42 -3.32 2.50 2.76
CA ALA A 42 -2.23 3.44 2.51
C ALA A 42 -2.54 4.39 1.34
N LEU A 43 -3.06 3.87 0.22
CA LEU A 43 -3.42 4.69 -0.94
C LEU A 43 -4.62 5.60 -0.65
N ALA A 44 -5.60 5.15 0.14
CA ALA A 44 -6.71 6.00 0.55
C ALA A 44 -6.23 7.20 1.40
N LYS A 45 -5.14 7.04 2.16
CA LYS A 45 -4.61 8.10 3.02
C LYS A 45 -3.59 9.02 2.34
N TRP A 46 -2.78 8.49 1.42
CA TRP A 46 -1.64 9.22 0.83
C TRP A 46 -1.49 9.07 -0.68
N GLY A 47 -2.33 8.26 -1.34
CA GLY A 47 -2.23 7.95 -2.77
C GLY A 47 -2.78 9.02 -3.70
N ASP A 48 -3.38 10.07 -3.15
CA ASP A 48 -3.83 11.25 -3.90
C ASP A 48 -2.71 12.30 -3.92
N ALA A 49 -1.85 12.20 -4.94
CA ALA A 49 -0.88 13.19 -5.38
C ALA A 49 -0.55 12.95 -6.86
#